data_AF-S4NVY6-F1
#
_entry.id   AF-S4NVY6-F1
#
_cell.length_a   1.000
_cell.length_b   1.000
_cell.length_c   1.000
_cell.angle_alpha   90.00
_cell.angle_beta   90.00
_cell.angle_gamma   90.00
#
_symmetry.space_group_name_H-M   'P 1'
#
loop_
_entity.id
_entity.type
_entity.pdbx_description
1 polymer ?
#
loop_
_entity_poly.entity_id
_entity_poly.type
_entity_poly.pdbx_seq_one_letter_code
_entity_poly.pdbx_strand_id
1 'polypeptide(L)'
;MRCPNLSTIRKIFHALRNEPVNQVATFVWSHLNNLGHSSLPSRVEIQGLLSGNTMPQLEDNPDFRMFSRNYEQSVFFDQYNAGGNYEANVIFSPDSYIPRALSLNLTIDMFGESINLLEIKARG
;
A
#
# COMPACT_ATOMS: atom_id res chain seq x y z
N MET A 1 6.26 2.80 -2.04
CA MET A 1 7.41 2.20 -2.80
C MET A 1 8.44 3.27 -3.15
N ARG A 2 9.75 2.98 -3.13
CA ARG A 2 10.81 3.95 -3.49
C ARG A 2 11.28 3.72 -4.93
N CYS A 3 11.16 4.74 -5.77
CA CYS A 3 11.63 4.77 -7.17
C CYS A 3 11.30 3.50 -7.99
N PRO A 4 10.01 3.15 -8.16
CA PRO A 4 9.62 2.05 -9.01
C PRO A 4 9.94 2.32 -10.48
N ASN A 5 10.20 1.27 -11.24
CA ASN A 5 10.25 1.34 -12.70
C ASN A 5 9.37 0.24 -13.29
N LEU A 6 9.12 0.32 -14.60
CA LEU A 6 8.22 -0.61 -15.30
C LEU A 6 8.66 -2.08 -15.18
N SER A 7 9.96 -2.35 -15.15
CA SER A 7 10.49 -3.71 -14.97
C SER A 7 10.16 -4.26 -13.58
N THR A 8 10.33 -3.44 -12.54
CA THR A 8 9.95 -3.78 -11.16
C THR A 8 8.45 -4.07 -11.05
N ILE A 9 7.61 -3.19 -11.60
CA ILE A 9 6.15 -3.36 -11.53
C ILE A 9 5.69 -4.63 -12.26
N ARG A 10 6.24 -4.92 -13.45
CA ARG A 10 5.95 -6.16 -14.17
C ARG A 10 6.32 -7.41 -13.39
N LYS A 11 7.49 -7.41 -12.73
CA LYS A 11 7.93 -8.53 -11.89
C LYS A 11 6.99 -8.74 -10.70
N ILE A 12 6.56 -7.65 -10.05
CA ILE A 12 5.62 -7.73 -8.93
C ILE A 12 4.30 -8.32 -9.39
N PHE A 13 3.70 -7.83 -10.49
CA PHE A 13 2.44 -8.38 -10.99
C PHE A 13 2.57 -9.83 -11.48
N HIS A 14 3.70 -10.21 -12.05
CA HIS A 14 3.96 -11.59 -12.44
C HIS A 14 4.03 -12.52 -11.22
N ALA A 15 4.72 -12.12 -10.15
CA ALA A 15 4.76 -12.87 -8.91
C ALA A 15 3.38 -12.93 -8.24
N LEU A 16 2.69 -11.79 -8.19
CA LEU A 16 1.38 -11.64 -7.54
C LEU A 16 0.28 -12.52 -8.17
N ARG A 17 0.34 -12.78 -9.49
CA ARG A 17 -0.60 -13.67 -10.19
C ARG A 17 -0.45 -15.14 -9.82
N ASN A 18 0.74 -15.54 -9.36
CA ASN A 18 1.08 -16.91 -9.02
C ASN A 18 1.34 -17.07 -7.51
N GLU A 19 0.88 -16.12 -6.69
CA GLU A 19 1.12 -16.10 -5.26
C GLU A 19 0.10 -17.01 -4.54
N PRO A 20 0.53 -18.17 -3.99
CA PRO A 20 -0.39 -19.08 -3.31
C PRO A 20 -0.80 -18.55 -1.93
N VAL A 21 -0.03 -17.63 -1.33
CA VAL A 21 -0.31 -17.12 0.00
C VAL A 21 -1.22 -15.90 -0.08
N ASN A 22 -2.52 -16.10 0.17
CA ASN A 22 -3.52 -15.02 0.23
C ASN A 22 -3.11 -13.82 1.09
N GLN A 23 -2.38 -14.06 2.21
CA GLN A 23 -1.85 -12.99 3.07
C GLN A 23 -0.90 -12.05 2.30
N VAL A 24 -0.01 -12.62 1.49
CA VAL A 24 0.94 -11.85 0.68
C VAL A 24 0.21 -11.16 -0.46
N ALA A 25 -0.66 -11.90 -1.16
CA ALA A 25 -1.40 -11.39 -2.31
C ALA A 25 -2.24 -10.16 -1.95
N THR A 26 -3.02 -10.24 -0.86
CA THR A 26 -3.88 -9.16 -0.40
C THR A 26 -3.11 -7.96 0.13
N PHE A 27 -2.00 -8.18 0.85
CA PHE A 27 -1.15 -7.11 1.34
C PHE A 27 -0.50 -6.33 0.19
N VAL A 28 0.13 -7.04 -0.74
CA VAL A 28 0.79 -6.42 -1.89
C VAL A 28 -0.23 -5.72 -2.77
N TRP A 29 -1.35 -6.37 -3.09
CA TRP A 29 -2.41 -5.76 -3.90
C TRP A 29 -2.97 -4.49 -3.26
N SER A 30 -3.32 -4.52 -1.98
CA SER A 30 -3.85 -3.33 -1.30
C SER A 30 -2.84 -2.17 -1.31
N HIS A 31 -1.55 -2.44 -1.09
CA HIS A 31 -0.51 -1.41 -1.17
C HIS A 31 -0.40 -0.81 -2.58
N LEU A 32 -0.35 -1.64 -3.63
CA LEU A 32 -0.30 -1.14 -5.00
C LEU A 32 -1.58 -0.36 -5.35
N ASN A 33 -2.75 -0.88 -4.99
CA ASN A 33 -4.03 -0.23 -5.24
C ASN A 33 -4.09 1.15 -4.57
N ASN A 34 -3.66 1.25 -3.32
CA ASN A 34 -3.58 2.50 -2.58
C ASN A 34 -2.64 3.52 -3.24
N LEU A 35 -1.43 3.10 -3.65
CA LEU A 35 -0.52 3.97 -4.40
C LEU A 35 -1.12 4.46 -5.72
N GLY A 36 -1.92 3.62 -6.39
CA GLY A 36 -2.65 3.97 -7.61
C GLY A 36 -3.77 4.99 -7.39
N HIS A 37 -4.31 5.12 -6.18
CA HIS A 37 -5.43 6.02 -5.84
C HIS A 37 -5.02 7.20 -4.94
N SER A 38 -3.75 7.30 -4.55
CA SER A 38 -3.24 8.38 -3.71
C SER A 38 -3.47 9.76 -4.36
N SER A 39 -3.78 10.76 -3.54
CA SER A 39 -3.95 12.15 -3.98
C SER A 39 -2.64 12.95 -3.99
N LEU A 40 -1.52 12.35 -3.56
CA LEU A 40 -0.25 13.06 -3.45
C LEU A 40 0.48 13.19 -4.81
N PRO A 41 0.95 14.39 -5.19
CA PRO A 41 1.72 14.58 -6.43
C PRO A 41 3.00 13.73 -6.51
N SER A 42 3.62 13.44 -5.37
CA SER A 42 4.78 12.56 -5.25
C SER A 42 4.52 11.11 -5.70
N ARG A 43 3.26 10.74 -5.95
CA ARG A 43 2.83 9.39 -6.38
C ARG A 43 2.45 9.30 -7.85
N VAL A 44 2.43 10.40 -8.61
CA VAL A 44 1.97 10.40 -10.02
C VAL A 44 2.76 9.42 -10.89
N GLU A 45 4.08 9.31 -10.70
CA GLU A 45 4.91 8.38 -11.48
C GLU A 45 4.46 6.92 -11.29
N ILE A 46 4.24 6.50 -10.04
CA ILE A 46 3.81 5.12 -9.76
C ILE A 46 2.36 4.87 -10.22
N GLN A 47 1.48 5.87 -10.15
CA GLN A 47 0.11 5.76 -10.65
C GLN A 47 0.10 5.44 -12.15
N GLY A 48 0.96 6.12 -12.93
CA GLY A 48 1.16 5.82 -14.34
C GLY A 48 1.63 4.39 -14.59
N LEU A 49 2.57 3.90 -13.77
CA LEU A 49 3.09 2.53 -13.88
C LEU A 49 2.07 1.44 -13.49
N LEU A 50 1.12 1.76 -12.60
CA LEU A 50 0.12 0.82 -12.08
C LEU A 50 -1.15 0.75 -12.94
N SER A 51 -1.32 1.67 -13.88
CA SER A 51 -2.51 1.77 -14.71
C SER A 51 -2.77 0.49 -15.52
N GLY A 52 -4.02 0.02 -15.54
CA GLY A 52 -4.45 -1.15 -16.30
C GLY A 52 -4.17 -2.52 -15.67
N ASN A 53 -3.74 -2.57 -14.42
CA ASN A 53 -3.59 -3.84 -13.69
C ASN A 53 -4.82 -4.17 -12.84
N THR A 54 -5.14 -5.45 -12.72
CA THR A 54 -6.27 -5.95 -11.93
C THR A 54 -5.80 -6.83 -10.78
N MET A 55 -6.66 -6.99 -9.78
CA MET A 55 -6.40 -7.84 -8.63
C MET A 55 -6.18 -9.30 -9.09
N PRO A 56 -5.17 -10.01 -8.55
CA PRO A 56 -5.07 -11.46 -8.74
C PRO A 56 -6.30 -12.17 -8.16
N GLN A 57 -6.66 -13.32 -8.72
CA GLN A 57 -7.66 -14.19 -8.08
C GLN A 57 -7.07 -14.76 -6.79
N LEU A 58 -7.84 -14.72 -5.70
CA LEU A 58 -7.45 -15.34 -4.45
C LEU A 58 -7.89 -16.81 -4.46
N GLU A 59 -7.08 -17.68 -3.87
CA GLU A 59 -7.51 -19.06 -3.60
C GLU A 59 -8.56 -19.06 -2.47
N ASP A 60 -9.53 -19.96 -2.51
CA ASP A 60 -10.63 -20.19 -1.54
C ASP A 60 -10.63 -19.30 -0.28
N ASN A 61 -11.62 -18.40 -0.14
CA ASN A 61 -11.60 -17.41 0.94
C ASN A 61 -12.88 -17.38 1.81
N PRO A 62 -12.84 -17.87 3.06
CA PRO A 62 -13.98 -17.83 3.97
C PRO A 62 -14.15 -16.51 4.76
N ASP A 63 -13.09 -15.71 4.98
CA ASP A 63 -13.20 -14.43 5.72
C ASP A 63 -12.06 -13.45 5.36
N PHE A 64 -12.39 -12.31 4.75
CA PHE A 64 -11.40 -11.31 4.35
C PHE A 64 -10.80 -10.48 5.50
N ARG A 65 -11.38 -10.55 6.71
CA ARG A 65 -10.99 -9.73 7.87
C ARG A 65 -9.68 -10.17 8.53
N MET A 66 -9.24 -11.39 8.24
CA MET A 66 -7.97 -11.95 8.74
C MET A 66 -6.81 -11.78 7.75
N PHE A 67 -7.01 -11.04 6.66
CA PHE A 67 -5.98 -10.85 5.64
C PHE A 67 -5.17 -9.59 5.85
N SER A 68 -3.87 -9.71 5.61
CA SER A 68 -2.91 -8.63 5.71
C SER A 68 -3.21 -7.56 4.68
N ARG A 69 -3.20 -6.29 5.12
CA ARG A 69 -3.57 -5.16 4.27
C ARG A 69 -2.69 -3.95 4.54
N ASN A 70 -2.44 -3.20 3.48
CA ASN A 70 -2.01 -1.82 3.55
C ASN A 70 -3.25 -0.93 3.42
N TYR A 71 -3.28 0.13 4.23
CA TYR A 71 -4.25 1.20 4.17
C TYR A 71 -3.49 2.50 3.94
N GLU A 72 -3.99 3.33 3.05
CA GLU A 72 -3.45 4.66 2.81
C GLU A 72 -4.63 5.59 2.57
N GLN A 73 -4.50 6.81 3.08
CA GLN A 73 -5.41 7.89 2.74
C GLN A 73 -4.58 9.16 2.64
N SER A 74 -4.81 9.91 1.58
CA SER A 74 -4.12 11.14 1.28
C SER A 74 -5.10 12.26 0.95
N VAL A 75 -4.66 13.47 1.24
CA VAL A 75 -5.30 14.71 0.80
C VAL A 75 -4.21 15.65 0.28
N PHE A 76 -4.51 16.39 -0.78
CA PHE A 76 -3.62 17.39 -1.32
C PHE A 76 -4.41 18.62 -1.76
N PHE A 77 -3.90 19.80 -1.42
CA PHE A 77 -4.51 21.08 -1.73
C PHE A 77 -3.59 21.87 -2.67
N ASP A 78 -3.90 21.85 -3.97
CA ASP A 78 -3.10 22.50 -5.01
C ASP A 78 -2.86 24.00 -4.75
N GLN A 79 -3.87 24.70 -4.20
CA GLN A 79 -3.77 26.13 -3.87
C GLN A 79 -2.64 26.44 -2.88
N TYR A 80 -2.35 25.51 -1.98
CA TYR A 80 -1.33 25.68 -0.94
C TYR A 80 -0.05 24.90 -1.23
N ASN A 81 -0.02 24.13 -2.33
CA ASN A 81 1.03 23.16 -2.63
C ASN A 81 1.40 22.32 -1.39
N ALA A 82 0.37 21.85 -0.70
CA ALA A 82 0.47 21.22 0.60
C ALA A 82 -0.55 20.09 0.74
N GLY A 83 -0.17 19.03 1.41
CA GLY A 83 -1.01 17.88 1.66
C GLY A 83 -0.36 16.94 2.67
N GLY A 84 -0.93 15.76 2.79
CA GLY A 84 -0.39 14.74 3.65
C GLY A 84 -1.12 13.43 3.49
N ASN A 85 -0.53 12.39 4.05
CA ASN A 85 -1.10 11.08 4.08
C ASN A 85 -0.79 10.38 5.39
N TYR A 86 -1.65 9.42 5.72
CA TYR A 86 -1.26 8.36 6.62
C TYR A 86 -1.20 7.05 5.86
N GLU A 87 -0.32 6.16 6.31
CA GLU A 87 -0.20 4.80 5.80
C GLU A 87 -0.17 3.83 6.98
N ALA A 88 -1.02 2.82 6.96
CA ALA A 88 -1.05 1.76 7.96
C ALA A 88 -0.85 0.39 7.32
N ASN A 89 0.06 -0.41 7.87
CA ASN A 89 0.22 -1.81 7.50
C ASN A 89 -0.27 -2.69 8.64
N VAL A 90 -1.13 -3.66 8.31
CA VAL A 90 -1.64 -4.66 9.24
C VAL A 90 -1.26 -6.03 8.70
N ILE A 91 -0.45 -6.77 9.48
CA ILE A 91 0.05 -8.08 9.09
C ILE A 91 -0.54 -9.15 10.00
N PHE A 92 -1.27 -10.08 9.41
CA PHE A 92 -1.89 -11.22 10.10
C PHE A 92 -1.07 -12.50 9.94
N SER A 93 -1.37 -13.50 10.76
CA SER A 93 -1.04 -14.89 10.50
C SER A 93 -2.25 -15.63 9.91
N PRO A 94 -2.05 -16.71 9.15
CA PRO A 94 -3.17 -17.48 8.56
C PRO A 94 -4.13 -18.10 9.59
N ASP A 95 -3.73 -18.18 10.86
CA ASP A 95 -4.39 -18.90 11.94
C ASP A 95 -4.89 -17.99 13.07
N SER A 96 -4.84 -16.66 12.89
CA SER A 96 -5.21 -15.70 13.94
C SER A 96 -5.95 -14.48 13.43
N TYR A 97 -6.96 -14.05 14.20
CA TYR A 97 -7.63 -12.75 14.04
C TYR A 97 -6.90 -11.59 14.75
N ILE A 98 -5.77 -11.89 15.40
CA ILE A 98 -4.91 -10.90 16.05
C ILE A 98 -3.72 -10.62 15.13
N PRO A 99 -3.48 -9.37 14.71
CA PRO A 99 -2.35 -9.04 13.86
C PRO A 99 -1.03 -9.27 14.59
N ARG A 100 -0.06 -9.85 13.88
CA ARG A 100 1.31 -10.05 14.38
C ARG A 100 2.15 -8.79 14.29
N ALA A 101 1.84 -7.91 13.34
CA ALA A 101 2.53 -6.64 13.23
C ALA A 101 1.60 -5.53 12.74
N LEU A 102 1.85 -4.34 13.25
CA LEU A 102 1.19 -3.10 12.89
C LEU A 102 2.27 -2.05 12.62
N SER A 103 2.12 -1.26 11.57
CA SER A 103 2.89 -0.03 11.40
C SER A 103 1.99 1.11 10.98
N LEU A 104 2.21 2.30 11.50
CA LEU A 104 1.53 3.53 11.12
C LEU A 104 2.59 4.59 10.78
N ASN A 105 2.43 5.25 9.63
CA ASN A 105 3.21 6.39 9.20
C ASN A 105 2.30 7.59 8.98
N LEU A 106 2.74 8.78 9.39
CA LEU A 106 2.12 10.05 9.04
C LEU A 106 3.15 10.91 8.31
N THR A 107 2.82 11.34 7.10
CA THR A 107 3.69 12.15 6.27
C THR A 107 2.94 13.41 5.83
N ILE A 108 3.63 14.54 5.84
CA ILE A 108 3.16 15.80 5.26
C ILE A 108 4.01 16.11 4.03
N ASP A 109 3.35 16.53 2.96
CA ASP A 109 3.97 17.02 1.73
C ASP A 109 3.75 18.53 1.64
N MET A 110 4.81 19.33 1.64
CA MET A 110 4.72 20.80 1.57
C MET A 110 5.87 21.35 0.73
N PHE A 111 5.55 22.25 -0.20
CA PHE A 111 6.55 22.94 -1.04
C PHE A 111 7.46 21.98 -1.84
N GLY A 112 6.93 20.81 -2.22
CA GLY A 112 7.67 19.77 -2.94
C GLY A 112 8.53 18.86 -2.05
N GLU A 113 8.53 19.07 -0.74
CA GLU A 113 9.25 18.25 0.23
C GLU A 113 8.30 17.36 1.03
N SER A 114 8.73 16.14 1.32
CA SER A 114 7.96 15.17 2.13
C SER A 114 8.63 14.95 3.47
N ILE A 115 7.89 15.18 4.56
CA ILE A 115 8.39 15.03 5.93
C ILE A 115 7.54 13.98 6.66
N ASN A 116 8.19 12.90 7.11
CA ASN A 116 7.55 11.94 8.01
C ASN A 116 7.53 12.51 9.43
N LEU A 117 6.33 12.75 9.96
CA LEU A 117 6.13 13.32 11.29
C LEU A 117 6.08 12.26 12.39
N LEU A 118 5.59 11.07 12.04
CA LEU A 118 5.35 10.01 12.99
C LEU A 118 5.49 8.65 12.30
N GLU A 119 6.22 7.75 12.97
CA GLU A 119 6.31 6.35 12.63
C GLU A 119 6.13 5.53 13.90
N ILE A 120 5.08 4.70 13.93
CA ILE A 120 4.80 3.77 15.03
C ILE A 120 4.83 2.36 14.48
N LYS A 121 5.50 1.45 15.18
CA LYS A 121 5.55 0.03 14.85
C LYS A 121 5.29 -0.79 16.10
N ALA A 122 4.42 -1.80 15.98
CA ALA A 122 4.16 -2.78 17.02
C ALA A 122 4.26 -4.18 16.43
N ARG A 123 4.77 -5.12 17.23
CA ARG A 123 4.89 -6.53 16.87
C ARG A 123 4.55 -7.40 18.08
N GLY A 124 3.73 -8.42 17.86
CA GLY A 124 3.36 -9.45 18.83
C GLY A 124 3.96 -10.80 18.51
#